data_AF-A0A933D9K1-F1
#
_entry.id   AF-A0A933D9K1-F1
#
_cell.length_a   1.000
_cell.length_b   1.000
_cell.length_c   1.000
_cell.angle_alpha   90.00
_cell.angle_beta   90.00
_cell.angle_gamma   90.00
#
_symmetry.space_group_name_H-M   'P 1'
#
loop_
_entity.id
_entity.type
_entity.pdbx_description
1 polymer ?
#
loop_
_entity_poly.entity_id
_entity_poly.type
_entity_poly.pdbx_seq_one_letter_code
_entity_poly.pdbx_strand_id
1 'polypeptide(L)'
;MKNYIVPGVFSLMMIACGASVPYRVDYPLTKKEFYSRDSIFSGRIPQGWFSSDDEELASAHVVWLIRDDFSATLAFKELKLDELSKKRVNDEGLILLARLSFSLQQSNPLFKTKEIELHEFEVNSKKFCGYEMNFTGALKRVIVFEAKGKFYECEARIVKGSPSLKELEHLYTVQQTLLTSLTF
;
A
#
# COMPACT_ATOMS: atom_id res chain seq x y z
N MET A 1 25.47 -27.11 55.77
CA MET A 1 24.15 -26.44 55.78
C MET A 1 23.96 -25.72 54.45
N LYS A 2 22.73 -25.71 53.94
CA LYS A 2 22.35 -25.62 52.52
C LYS A 2 22.64 -24.26 51.86
N ASN A 3 23.26 -24.29 50.68
CA ASN A 3 23.33 -23.17 49.74
C ASN A 3 22.11 -23.22 48.82
N TYR A 4 21.27 -22.19 48.86
CA TYR A 4 20.18 -22.00 47.90
C TYR A 4 20.58 -20.94 46.89
N ILE A 5 20.87 -21.38 45.67
CA ILE A 5 21.01 -20.50 44.49
C ILE A 5 19.59 -20.21 44.01
N VAL A 6 19.13 -18.97 44.16
CA VAL A 6 17.88 -18.50 43.57
C VAL A 6 18.22 -17.97 42.17
N PRO A 7 17.77 -18.61 41.08
CA PRO A 7 17.94 -18.05 39.75
C PRO A 7 16.93 -16.91 39.58
N GLY A 8 17.45 -15.68 39.47
CA GLY A 8 16.68 -14.50 39.12
C GLY A 8 16.17 -14.62 37.69
N VAL A 9 14.85 -14.77 37.54
CA VAL A 9 14.16 -14.75 36.25
C VAL A 9 14.19 -13.32 35.72
N PHE A 10 15.11 -13.06 34.79
CA PHE A 10 15.21 -11.80 34.05
C PHE A 10 14.07 -11.77 33.02
N SER A 11 12.96 -11.15 33.38
CA SER A 11 11.80 -10.95 32.50
C SER A 11 12.14 -9.89 31.45
N LEU A 12 12.48 -10.33 30.23
CA LEU A 12 12.55 -9.47 29.04
C LEU A 12 11.13 -9.11 28.60
N MET A 13 10.59 -8.00 29.11
CA MET A 13 9.47 -7.33 28.46
C MET A 13 10.00 -6.51 27.28
N MET A 14 10.12 -7.17 26.13
CA MET A 14 10.34 -6.50 24.85
C MET A 14 9.06 -5.75 24.50
N ILE A 15 9.03 -4.46 24.82
CA ILE A 15 8.01 -3.53 24.33
C ILE A 15 8.25 -3.39 22.83
N ALA A 16 7.53 -4.19 22.04
CA ALA A 16 7.51 -4.05 20.59
C ALA A 16 6.77 -2.74 20.26
N CYS A 17 7.54 -1.70 19.95
CA CYS A 17 7.03 -0.48 19.33
C CYS A 17 6.70 -0.83 17.87
N GLY A 18 5.58 -1.53 17.67
CA GLY A 18 5.07 -1.83 16.33
C GLY A 18 4.58 -0.55 15.68
N ALA A 19 5.06 -0.25 14.48
CA ALA A 19 4.52 0.84 13.68
C ALA A 19 3.00 0.65 13.54
N SER A 20 2.22 1.65 13.96
CA SER A 20 0.77 1.60 13.90
C SER A 20 0.30 1.63 12.45
N VAL A 21 -0.63 0.76 12.09
CA VAL A 21 -1.32 0.83 10.81
C VAL A 21 -2.11 2.14 10.72
N PRO A 22 -1.97 2.95 9.65
CA PRO A 22 -2.53 4.30 9.59
C PRO A 22 -4.06 4.36 9.45
N TYR A 23 -4.67 3.28 8.94
CA TYR A 23 -6.11 3.17 8.72
C TYR A 23 -6.64 1.87 9.30
N ARG A 24 -7.94 1.82 9.56
CA ARG A 24 -8.60 0.60 10.04
C ARG A 24 -8.58 -0.48 8.96
N VAL A 25 -8.68 -1.74 9.40
CA VAL A 25 -8.65 -2.95 8.56
C VAL A 25 -9.95 -3.74 8.67
N ASP A 26 -11.07 -3.03 8.64
CA ASP A 26 -12.40 -3.58 8.92
C ASP A 26 -13.41 -3.41 7.77
N TYR A 27 -12.94 -3.07 6.57
CA TYR A 27 -13.82 -3.01 5.40
C TYR A 27 -14.24 -4.42 4.96
N PRO A 28 -15.53 -4.68 4.69
CA PRO A 28 -15.98 -6.00 4.29
C PRO A 28 -15.37 -6.43 2.94
N LEU A 29 -14.80 -7.63 2.91
CA LEU A 29 -14.27 -8.26 1.70
C LEU A 29 -15.23 -9.34 1.19
N THR A 30 -15.34 -9.48 -0.12
CA THR A 30 -16.09 -10.57 -0.75
C THR A 30 -15.29 -11.87 -0.73
N LYS A 31 -15.93 -12.98 -1.14
CA LYS A 31 -15.23 -14.25 -1.41
C LYS A 31 -14.56 -14.28 -2.78
N LYS A 32 -14.79 -13.28 -3.65
CA LYS A 32 -14.18 -13.21 -4.97
C LYS A 32 -12.73 -12.75 -4.83
N GLU A 33 -11.87 -13.32 -5.65
CA GLU A 33 -10.46 -12.96 -5.71
C GLU A 33 -10.16 -12.20 -7.00
N PHE A 34 -9.17 -11.33 -6.94
CA PHE A 34 -8.47 -10.81 -8.11
C PHE A 34 -7.07 -11.41 -8.14
N TYR A 35 -6.50 -11.49 -9.33
CA TYR A 35 -5.11 -11.90 -9.55
C TYR A 35 -4.38 -10.79 -10.27
N SER A 36 -3.13 -10.53 -9.90
CA SER A 36 -2.28 -9.67 -10.70
C SER A 36 -2.08 -10.30 -12.08
N ARG A 37 -1.95 -9.47 -13.12
CA ARG A 37 -1.74 -9.95 -14.49
C ARG A 37 -0.53 -10.89 -14.63
N ASP A 38 0.51 -10.66 -13.83
CA ASP A 38 1.71 -11.51 -13.77
C ASP A 38 1.60 -12.69 -12.78
N SER A 39 0.44 -12.88 -12.15
CA SER A 39 0.15 -13.92 -11.16
C SER A 39 1.11 -13.94 -9.97
N ILE A 40 1.82 -12.84 -9.71
CA ILE A 40 2.73 -12.73 -8.57
C ILE A 40 1.96 -12.61 -7.27
N PHE A 41 0.82 -11.93 -7.29
CA PHE A 41 -0.02 -11.77 -6.12
C PHE A 41 -1.51 -11.89 -6.44
N SER A 42 -2.29 -12.22 -5.42
CA SER A 42 -3.75 -12.19 -5.45
C SER A 42 -4.29 -11.52 -4.19
N GLY A 43 -5.58 -11.20 -4.19
CA GLY A 43 -6.26 -10.64 -3.03
C GLY A 43 -7.77 -10.77 -3.16
N ARG A 44 -8.49 -10.40 -2.09
CA ARG A 44 -9.96 -10.42 -2.10
C ARG A 44 -10.52 -9.08 -2.53
N ILE A 45 -11.58 -9.13 -3.33
CA ILE A 45 -12.25 -7.92 -3.81
C ILE A 45 -13.10 -7.32 -2.67
N PRO A 46 -12.97 -6.03 -2.34
CA PRO A 46 -13.81 -5.37 -1.35
C PRO A 46 -15.29 -5.36 -1.76
N GLN A 47 -16.20 -5.39 -0.79
CA GLN A 47 -17.64 -5.31 -1.09
C GLN A 47 -17.99 -3.98 -1.77
N GLY A 48 -18.78 -4.01 -2.84
CA GLY A 48 -19.10 -2.80 -3.61
C GLY A 48 -18.04 -2.42 -4.65
N TRP A 49 -17.12 -3.34 -4.97
CA TRP A 49 -16.07 -3.18 -5.97
C TRP A 49 -16.04 -4.38 -6.91
N PHE A 50 -15.52 -4.16 -8.11
CA PHE A 50 -15.25 -5.20 -9.10
C PHE A 50 -13.87 -5.02 -9.74
N SER A 51 -13.29 -6.11 -10.25
CA SER A 51 -12.07 -6.07 -11.05
C SER A 51 -12.40 -5.79 -12.50
N SER A 52 -11.67 -4.88 -13.14
CA SER A 52 -11.73 -4.67 -14.57
C SER A 52 -10.67 -5.52 -15.26
N ASP A 53 -11.12 -6.35 -16.20
CA ASP A 53 -10.26 -7.21 -17.03
C ASP A 53 -9.93 -6.55 -18.38
N ASP A 54 -10.27 -5.27 -18.56
CA ASP A 54 -10.02 -4.54 -19.81
C ASP A 54 -8.52 -4.21 -19.98
N GLU A 55 -7.85 -5.07 -20.76
CA GLU A 55 -6.41 -4.94 -21.04
C GLU A 55 -6.07 -3.73 -21.90
N GLU A 56 -6.99 -3.28 -22.76
CA GLU A 56 -6.77 -2.15 -23.66
C GLU A 56 -6.78 -0.82 -22.90
N LEU A 57 -7.71 -0.67 -21.95
CA LEU A 57 -7.86 0.57 -21.18
C LEU A 57 -6.87 0.69 -20.01
N ALA A 58 -6.33 -0.43 -19.50
CA ALA A 58 -5.51 -0.46 -18.29
C ALA A 58 -4.17 -1.19 -18.47
N SER A 59 -3.53 -1.03 -19.63
CA SER A 59 -2.26 -1.71 -19.95
C SER A 59 -1.15 -1.47 -18.91
N ALA A 60 -1.12 -0.29 -18.28
CA ALA A 60 -0.15 0.05 -17.24
C ALA A 60 -0.44 -0.56 -15.84
N HIS A 61 -1.65 -1.07 -15.61
CA HIS A 61 -2.05 -1.64 -14.33
C HIS A 61 -1.97 -3.17 -14.36
N VAL A 62 -1.44 -3.77 -13.29
CA VAL A 62 -1.44 -5.22 -13.10
C VAL A 62 -2.73 -5.70 -12.41
N VAL A 63 -3.44 -4.79 -11.73
CA VAL A 63 -4.81 -4.98 -11.18
C VAL A 63 -5.51 -3.63 -11.22
N TRP A 64 -6.78 -3.60 -11.60
CA TRP A 64 -7.59 -2.39 -11.51
C TRP A 64 -8.97 -2.70 -10.94
N LEU A 65 -9.21 -2.26 -9.70
CA LEU A 65 -10.51 -2.38 -9.05
C LEU A 65 -11.26 -1.06 -9.14
N ILE A 66 -12.54 -1.15 -9.45
CA ILE A 66 -13.44 -0.02 -9.64
C ILE A 66 -14.60 -0.18 -8.67
N ARG A 67 -14.97 0.89 -7.96
CA ARG A 67 -16.17 0.92 -7.11
C ARG A 67 -17.41 0.81 -8.01
N ASP A 68 -18.45 0.11 -7.58
CA ASP A 68 -19.66 -0.17 -8.39
C ASP A 68 -20.34 1.10 -8.93
N ASP A 69 -20.17 2.24 -8.27
CA ASP A 69 -20.68 3.56 -8.67
C ASP A 69 -19.71 4.37 -9.56
N PHE A 70 -18.60 3.77 -9.99
CA PHE A 70 -17.53 4.35 -10.81
C PHE A 70 -16.89 5.62 -10.24
N SER A 71 -17.01 5.87 -8.95
CA SER A 71 -16.50 7.12 -8.36
C SER A 71 -15.15 6.97 -7.65
N ALA A 72 -14.64 5.76 -7.48
CA ALA A 72 -13.31 5.50 -6.95
C ALA A 72 -12.64 4.28 -7.59
N THR A 73 -11.31 4.26 -7.54
CA THR A 73 -10.47 3.18 -8.08
C THR A 73 -9.36 2.80 -7.10
N LEU A 74 -8.98 1.52 -7.12
CA LEU A 74 -7.74 0.99 -6.54
C LEU A 74 -6.95 0.36 -7.69
N ALA A 75 -5.78 0.91 -8.00
CA ALA A 75 -4.96 0.46 -9.12
C ALA A 75 -3.60 -0.03 -8.63
N PHE A 76 -3.18 -1.20 -9.10
CA PHE A 76 -1.85 -1.72 -8.86
C PHE A 76 -1.00 -1.57 -10.11
N LYS A 77 0.24 -1.15 -9.96
CA LYS A 77 1.23 -1.12 -11.05
C LYS A 77 2.58 -1.63 -10.58
N GLU A 78 3.30 -2.27 -11.48
CA GLU A 78 4.69 -2.67 -11.25
C GLU A 78 5.60 -1.44 -11.37
N LEU A 79 6.48 -1.26 -10.39
CA LEU A 79 7.56 -0.28 -10.44
C LEU A 79 8.79 -0.93 -11.06
N LYS A 80 9.01 -0.65 -12.34
CA LYS A 80 10.18 -1.14 -13.09
C LYS A 80 11.40 -0.33 -12.69
N LEU A 81 12.23 -0.89 -11.81
CA LEU A 81 13.50 -0.32 -11.39
C LEU A 81 14.65 -0.96 -12.20
N ASP A 82 15.67 -0.17 -12.53
CA ASP A 82 16.95 -0.71 -12.97
C ASP A 82 17.68 -1.41 -11.81
N GLU A 83 18.69 -2.23 -12.12
CA GLU A 83 19.41 -3.03 -11.11
C GLU A 83 20.07 -2.19 -10.02
N LEU A 84 20.56 -0.98 -10.35
CA LEU A 84 21.17 -0.10 -9.36
C LEU A 84 20.10 0.44 -8.41
N SER A 85 18.96 0.90 -8.95
CA SER A 85 17.82 1.35 -8.16
C SER A 85 17.24 0.23 -7.28
N LYS A 86 17.11 -0.99 -7.82
CA LYS A 86 16.67 -2.18 -7.09
C LYS A 86 17.60 -2.51 -5.93
N LYS A 87 18.92 -2.51 -6.16
CA LYS A 87 19.90 -2.74 -5.10
C LYS A 87 19.77 -1.70 -3.99
N ARG A 88 19.65 -0.41 -4.35
CA ARG A 88 19.48 0.66 -3.37
C ARG A 88 18.19 0.51 -2.56
N VAL A 89 17.08 0.11 -3.18
CA VAL A 89 15.83 -0.15 -2.44
C VAL A 89 15.99 -1.34 -1.49
N ASN A 90 16.73 -2.37 -1.87
CA ASN A 90 17.02 -3.49 -0.96
C ASN A 90 17.89 -3.06 0.23
N ASP A 91 18.83 -2.13 0.02
CA ASP A 91 19.73 -1.63 1.05
C ASP A 91 19.06 -0.58 1.96
N GLU A 92 18.26 0.33 1.38
CA GLU A 92 17.66 1.50 2.05
C GLU A 92 16.18 1.32 2.46
N GLY A 93 15.51 0.26 1.98
CA GLY A 93 14.15 -0.11 2.34
C GLY A 93 13.03 0.60 1.55
N LEU A 94 11.78 0.37 1.98
CA LEU A 94 10.57 0.83 1.27
C LEU A 94 10.37 2.35 1.33
N ILE A 95 10.98 3.04 2.30
CA ILE A 95 10.99 4.51 2.34
C ILE A 95 11.63 5.08 1.06
N LEU A 96 12.77 4.51 0.60
CA LEU A 96 13.39 4.95 -0.64
C LEU A 96 12.46 4.71 -1.83
N LEU A 97 11.85 3.52 -1.90
CA LEU A 97 10.90 3.18 -2.96
C LEU A 97 9.72 4.16 -3.00
N ALA A 98 9.17 4.53 -1.85
CA ALA A 98 8.09 5.49 -1.74
C ALA A 98 8.51 6.89 -2.23
N ARG A 99 9.72 7.34 -1.87
CA ARG A 99 10.30 8.60 -2.38
C ARG A 99 10.47 8.58 -3.89
N LEU A 100 11.01 7.49 -4.44
CA LEU A 100 11.18 7.33 -5.89
C LEU A 100 9.84 7.35 -6.62
N SER A 101 8.85 6.59 -6.13
CA SER A 101 7.49 6.61 -6.68
C SER A 101 6.89 8.01 -6.64
N PHE A 102 7.01 8.73 -5.52
CA PHE A 102 6.53 10.10 -5.41
C PHE A 102 7.21 11.06 -6.39
N SER A 103 8.54 10.98 -6.53
CA SER A 103 9.29 11.80 -7.48
C SER A 103 8.88 11.54 -8.94
N LEU A 104 8.62 10.28 -9.31
CA LEU A 104 8.15 9.93 -10.66
C LEU A 104 6.76 10.51 -10.96
N GLN A 105 5.89 10.61 -9.95
CA GLN A 105 4.55 11.18 -10.09
C GLN A 105 4.56 12.72 -10.16
N GLN A 106 5.64 13.37 -9.72
CA GLN A 106 5.83 14.82 -9.76
C GLN A 106 6.57 15.33 -11.01
N SER A 107 6.79 14.50 -12.03
CA SER A 107 7.48 14.90 -13.26
C SER A 107 6.80 16.05 -14.04
N ASN A 108 5.61 16.49 -13.60
CA ASN A 108 5.00 17.73 -14.06
C ASN A 108 5.54 18.95 -13.26
N PRO A 109 6.34 19.84 -13.89
CA PRO A 109 7.05 20.94 -13.23
C PRO A 109 6.14 22.02 -12.62
N LEU A 110 4.82 21.95 -12.82
CA LEU A 110 3.85 22.88 -12.26
C LEU A 110 3.53 22.64 -10.77
N PHE A 111 3.95 21.51 -10.20
CA PHE A 111 3.68 21.18 -8.80
C PHE A 111 4.89 21.50 -7.93
N LYS A 112 4.78 22.54 -7.09
CA LYS A 112 5.78 22.84 -6.06
C LYS A 112 5.82 21.68 -5.07
N THR A 113 7.03 21.20 -4.79
CA THR A 113 7.31 20.12 -3.84
C THR A 113 6.83 20.52 -2.44
N LYS A 114 5.69 19.97 -2.02
CA LYS A 114 5.36 19.90 -0.59
C LYS A 114 6.19 18.77 0.02
N GLU A 115 6.72 19.00 1.21
CA GLU A 115 7.31 17.92 2.01
C GLU A 115 6.28 16.79 2.14
N ILE A 116 6.74 15.57 1.85
CA ILE A 116 5.90 14.37 1.86
C ILE A 116 6.11 13.62 3.17
N GLU A 117 5.01 13.29 3.83
CA GLU A 117 5.03 12.38 4.96
C GLU A 117 4.95 10.94 4.46
N LEU A 118 5.89 10.11 4.92
CA LEU A 118 6.01 8.71 4.56
C LEU A 118 5.72 7.87 5.79
N HIS A 119 4.90 6.84 5.64
CA HIS A 119 4.49 5.97 6.74
C HIS A 119 4.82 4.52 6.41
N GLU A 120 5.78 3.94 7.12
CA GLU A 120 6.00 2.50 7.12
C GLU A 120 5.01 1.81 8.06
N PHE A 121 4.49 0.67 7.62
CA PHE A 121 3.63 -0.18 8.44
C PHE A 121 3.76 -1.64 8.00
N GLU A 122 3.37 -2.56 8.88
CA GLU A 122 3.40 -3.99 8.62
C GLU A 122 2.00 -4.58 8.80
N VAL A 123 1.60 -5.45 7.87
CA VAL A 123 0.34 -6.22 7.97
C VAL A 123 0.61 -7.66 7.53
N ASN A 124 0.25 -8.64 8.36
CA ASN A 124 0.43 -10.06 8.06
C ASN A 124 1.87 -10.39 7.62
N SER A 125 2.85 -9.84 8.35
CA SER A 125 4.30 -9.97 8.09
C SER A 125 4.77 -9.42 6.74
N LYS A 126 3.96 -8.58 6.10
CA LYS A 126 4.30 -7.86 4.86
C LYS A 126 4.55 -6.40 5.19
N LYS A 127 5.67 -5.87 4.71
CA LYS A 127 6.05 -4.47 4.89
C LYS A 127 5.47 -3.62 3.76
N PHE A 128 5.02 -2.43 4.14
CA PHE A 128 4.48 -1.44 3.23
C PHE A 128 5.04 -0.07 3.60
N CYS A 129 5.15 0.82 2.63
CA CYS A 129 5.35 2.24 2.88
C CYS A 129 4.33 3.05 2.10
N GLY A 130 3.62 3.94 2.76
CA GLY A 130 2.56 4.75 2.16
C GLY A 130 2.85 6.23 2.20
N TYR A 131 2.22 6.96 1.30
CA TYR A 131 2.16 8.42 1.32
C TYR A 131 0.87 8.94 0.69
N GLU A 132 0.55 10.18 1.01
CA GLU A 132 -0.62 10.88 0.49
C GLU A 132 -0.18 12.14 -0.24
N MET A 133 -0.83 12.43 -1.37
CA MET A 133 -0.53 13.61 -2.16
C MET A 133 -1.78 14.20 -2.78
N ASN A 134 -1.74 15.51 -3.00
CA ASN A 134 -2.70 16.20 -3.85
C ASN A 134 -2.10 16.35 -5.24
N PHE A 135 -2.70 15.69 -6.24
CA PHE A 135 -2.30 15.78 -7.64
C PHE A 135 -3.42 16.44 -8.43
N THR A 136 -3.16 17.59 -9.06
CA THR A 136 -4.16 18.31 -9.89
C THR A 136 -5.50 18.61 -9.17
N GLY A 137 -5.49 18.76 -7.84
CA GLY A 137 -6.72 18.96 -7.05
C GLY A 137 -7.40 17.67 -6.59
N ALA A 138 -6.90 16.50 -7.01
CA ALA A 138 -7.37 15.19 -6.57
C ALA A 138 -6.42 14.64 -5.49
N LEU A 139 -6.98 14.35 -4.31
CA LEU A 139 -6.26 13.65 -3.25
C LEU A 139 -6.16 12.16 -3.60
N LYS A 140 -4.96 11.60 -3.44
CA LYS A 140 -4.70 10.17 -3.61
C LYS A 140 -3.71 9.66 -2.58
N ARG A 141 -3.82 8.37 -2.27
CA ARG A 141 -2.88 7.64 -1.42
C ARG A 141 -2.18 6.56 -2.23
N VAL A 142 -0.87 6.48 -2.09
CA VAL A 142 -0.02 5.50 -2.75
C VAL A 142 0.64 4.65 -1.68
N ILE A 143 0.65 3.34 -1.88
CA ILE A 143 1.35 2.39 -1.01
C ILE A 143 2.27 1.55 -1.85
N VAL A 144 3.55 1.51 -1.49
CA VAL A 144 4.55 0.68 -2.14
C VAL A 144 4.86 -0.57 -1.33
N PHE A 145 5.16 -1.66 -2.02
CA PHE A 145 5.53 -2.93 -1.41
C PHE A 145 6.36 -3.79 -2.36
N GLU A 146 6.96 -4.85 -1.81
CA GLU A 146 7.67 -5.88 -2.56
C GLU A 146 6.85 -7.17 -2.58
N ALA A 147 6.79 -7.84 -3.74
CA ALA A 147 6.27 -9.20 -3.87
C ALA A 147 7.15 -10.01 -4.84
N LYS A 148 7.62 -11.17 -4.40
CA LYS A 148 8.51 -12.09 -5.17
C LYS A 148 9.68 -11.39 -5.86
N GLY A 149 10.36 -10.46 -5.19
CA GLY A 149 11.54 -9.75 -5.74
C GLY A 149 11.21 -8.65 -6.76
N LYS A 150 9.93 -8.29 -6.91
CA LYS A 150 9.45 -7.16 -7.69
C LYS A 150 8.80 -6.11 -6.79
N PHE A 151 8.79 -4.87 -7.26
CA PHE A 151 8.20 -3.75 -6.54
C PHE A 151 6.91 -3.30 -7.19
N TYR A 152 5.94 -2.96 -6.37
CA TYR A 152 4.62 -2.52 -6.79
C TYR A 152 4.22 -1.27 -6.04
N GLU A 153 3.28 -0.54 -6.63
CA GLU A 153 2.47 0.42 -5.88
C GLU A 153 0.98 0.10 -6.05
N CYS A 154 0.22 0.41 -5.01
CA CYS A 154 -1.23 0.45 -4.98
C CYS A 154 -1.67 1.91 -4.82
N GLU A 155 -2.36 2.45 -5.81
CA GLU A 155 -2.92 3.79 -5.79
C GLU A 155 -4.42 3.74 -5.48
N ALA A 156 -4.87 4.54 -4.52
CA ALA A 156 -6.27 4.78 -4.23
C ALA A 156 -6.67 6.20 -4.65
N ARG A 157 -7.67 6.32 -5.53
CA ARG A 157 -8.10 7.60 -6.12
C ARG A 157 -9.63 7.70 -6.22
N ILE A 158 -10.17 8.87 -5.88
CA ILE A 158 -11.54 9.27 -6.22
C ILE A 158 -11.52 9.90 -7.61
N VAL A 159 -12.35 9.39 -8.52
CA VAL A 159 -12.38 9.79 -9.94
C VAL A 159 -13.54 10.72 -10.29
N LYS A 160 -14.54 10.85 -9.40
CA LYS A 160 -15.72 11.69 -9.63
C LYS A 160 -16.04 12.55 -8.41
N GLY A 161 -16.26 13.84 -8.66
CA GLY A 161 -16.68 14.80 -7.64
C GLY A 161 -15.54 15.37 -6.79
N SER A 162 -15.90 16.21 -5.83
CA SER A 162 -14.98 16.76 -4.83
C SER A 162 -15.07 15.91 -3.56
N PRO A 163 -14.00 15.19 -3.18
CA PRO A 163 -14.08 14.23 -2.10
C PRO A 163 -14.15 14.93 -0.74
N SER A 164 -15.08 14.49 0.11
CA SER A 164 -15.08 14.82 1.53
C SER A 164 -13.97 14.06 2.27
N LEU A 165 -13.53 14.58 3.43
CA LEU A 165 -12.55 13.88 4.27
C LEU A 165 -13.02 12.48 4.67
N LYS A 166 -14.33 12.33 4.94
CA LYS A 166 -14.94 11.04 5.28
C LYS A 166 -14.86 10.04 4.12
N GLU A 167 -15.06 10.49 2.89
CA GLU A 167 -14.93 9.61 1.71
C GLU A 167 -13.47 9.17 1.48
N LEU A 168 -12.51 10.05 1.74
CA LEU A 168 -11.09 9.72 1.68
C LEU A 168 -10.70 8.70 2.75
N GLU A 169 -11.09 8.95 4.00
CA GLU A 169 -10.86 8.02 5.12
C GLU A 169 -11.47 6.64 4.81
N HIS A 170 -12.68 6.63 4.24
CA HIS A 170 -13.34 5.41 3.81
C HIS A 170 -12.57 4.69 2.70
N LEU A 171 -12.16 5.41 1.65
CA LEU A 171 -11.36 4.85 0.56
C LEU A 171 -10.03 4.28 1.05
N TYR A 172 -9.34 4.98 1.96
CA TYR A 172 -8.06 4.54 2.50
C TYR A 172 -8.22 3.35 3.45
N THR A 173 -9.35 3.26 4.17
CA THR A 173 -9.75 2.06 4.91
C THR A 173 -9.99 0.86 3.98
N VAL A 174 -10.63 1.07 2.82
CA VAL A 174 -10.79 0.02 1.79
C VAL A 174 -9.42 -0.45 1.30
N GLN A 175 -8.54 0.48 0.91
CA GLN A 175 -7.19 0.16 0.46
C GLN A 175 -6.41 -0.61 1.53
N GLN A 176 -6.43 -0.14 2.77
CA GLN A 176 -5.73 -0.77 3.89
C GLN A 176 -6.26 -2.18 4.17
N THR A 177 -7.57 -2.36 4.14
CA THR A 177 -8.19 -3.68 4.32
C THR A 177 -7.84 -4.62 3.18
N LEU A 178 -7.86 -4.13 1.93
CA LEU A 178 -7.47 -4.90 0.76
C LEU A 178 -6.03 -5.41 0.87
N LEU A 179 -5.08 -4.58 1.34
CA LEU A 179 -3.68 -4.99 1.53
C LEU A 179 -3.54 -6.16 2.50
N THR A 180 -4.41 -6.25 3.51
CA THR A 180 -4.39 -7.37 4.47
C THR A 180 -4.71 -8.71 3.80
N SER A 181 -5.46 -8.67 2.70
CA SER A 181 -5.89 -9.86 1.96
C SER A 181 -4.87 -10.36 0.94
N LEU A 182 -3.78 -9.61 0.71
CA LEU A 182 -2.80 -9.95 -0.30
C LEU A 182 -2.07 -11.25 0.04
N THR A 183 -1.94 -12.10 -0.96
CA THR A 183 -1.14 -13.33 -0.94
C THR A 183 -0.07 -13.24 -2.02
N PHE A 184 1.18 -13.54 -1.65
CA PHE A 184 2.35 -13.54 -2.53
C PHE A 184 2.90 -14.95 -2.58
#